data_AF-A0A4R0F838-F1
#
_entry.id   AF-A0A4R0F838-F1
#
_cell.length_a   1.000
_cell.length_b   1.000
_cell.length_c   1.000
_cell.angle_alpha   90.00
_cell.angle_beta   90.00
_cell.angle_gamma   90.00
#
_symmetry.space_group_name_H-M   'P 1'
#
loop_
_entity.id
_entity.type
_entity.pdbx_description
1 polymer ?
#
loop_
_entity_poly.entity_id
_entity_poly.type
_entity_poly.pdbx_seq_one_letter_code
_entity_poly.pdbx_strand_id
1 'polypeptide(L)'
;MEFRNLYYSSDENNLNAVKENGLYLQFIENQDFRLCHAAIKNNPRALKFVKKQDEFLCLEAVSACGDLLQHVMYKTEKICLAALNNEGLAIQYITMPDEQMCLTAVKQNGYALKYIKAQNPQICLQAITTHPQAIKYVKNQTDELCLKAVESDGLVLQDIFYPSAEVCELAIRSNPAAIRYIDNPSSDLCLLAVRRKPHTIQFLKNCSEQIWLEAIKRNALVIRYLKQHTDSLIFAAVKYNPMALKYIQNPSEALVKFAISLDYKAIRYLTNPSEKICLFALSQSSDAYHLIQQKFRTSEVIDQYLKLKDKV
;
A
#
# COMPACT_ATOMS: atom_id res chain seq x y z
N MET A 1 -9.61 -57.36 -46.51
CA MET A 1 -9.00 -56.02 -46.44
C MET A 1 -9.75 -55.23 -45.35
N GLU A 2 -9.72 -55.67 -44.09
CA GLU A 2 -10.68 -55.16 -43.07
C GLU A 2 -10.16 -55.11 -41.62
N PHE A 3 -8.87 -55.30 -41.37
CA PHE A 3 -8.30 -55.11 -40.01
C PHE A 3 -7.53 -53.79 -39.85
N ARG A 4 -7.43 -52.96 -40.90
CA ARG A 4 -6.71 -51.67 -40.85
C ARG A 4 -7.52 -50.51 -40.26
N ASN A 5 -8.85 -50.63 -40.08
CA ASN A 5 -9.67 -49.48 -39.65
C ASN A 5 -10.00 -49.42 -38.14
N LEU A 6 -9.75 -50.49 -37.39
CA LEU A 6 -10.06 -50.53 -35.95
C LEU A 6 -8.92 -50.02 -35.05
N TYR A 7 -7.67 -50.21 -35.45
CA TYR A 7 -6.51 -49.73 -34.66
C TYR A 7 -6.12 -48.27 -34.99
N TYR A 8 -6.38 -47.78 -36.21
CA TYR A 8 -6.02 -46.42 -36.61
C TYR A 8 -7.06 -45.36 -36.18
N SER A 9 -8.33 -45.73 -36.00
CA SER A 9 -9.38 -44.75 -35.66
C SER A 9 -9.30 -44.28 -34.21
N SER A 10 -8.85 -45.13 -33.27
CA SER A 10 -8.69 -44.71 -31.87
C SER A 10 -7.58 -43.68 -31.71
N ASP A 11 -6.48 -43.80 -32.44
CA ASP A 11 -5.33 -42.90 -32.34
C ASP A 11 -5.64 -41.51 -32.91
N GLU A 12 -6.39 -41.45 -34.01
CA GLU A 12 -6.84 -40.19 -34.60
C GLU A 12 -7.94 -39.52 -33.77
N ASN A 13 -8.88 -40.31 -33.23
CA ASN A 13 -9.90 -39.81 -32.30
C ASN A 13 -9.27 -39.28 -31.00
N ASN A 14 -8.31 -40.00 -30.42
CA ASN A 14 -7.56 -39.55 -29.25
C ASN A 14 -6.80 -38.26 -29.53
N LEU A 15 -6.19 -38.15 -30.72
CA LEU A 15 -5.49 -36.94 -31.14
C LEU A 15 -6.43 -35.74 -31.31
N ASN A 16 -7.62 -35.94 -31.88
CA ASN A 16 -8.63 -34.89 -32.00
C ASN A 16 -9.16 -34.48 -30.62
N ALA A 17 -9.42 -35.44 -29.73
CA ALA A 17 -9.88 -35.18 -28.37
C ALA A 17 -8.88 -34.32 -27.57
N VAL A 18 -7.57 -34.61 -27.62
CA VAL A 18 -6.58 -33.79 -26.93
C VAL A 18 -6.36 -32.42 -27.57
N LYS A 19 -6.63 -32.27 -28.88
CA LYS A 19 -6.59 -30.96 -29.55
C LYS A 19 -7.77 -30.07 -29.18
N GLU A 20 -8.93 -30.66 -28.86
CA GLU A 20 -10.09 -29.94 -28.34
C GLU A 20 -9.93 -29.63 -26.84
N ASN A 21 -9.43 -30.60 -26.06
CA ASN A 21 -9.16 -30.46 -24.64
C ASN A 21 -7.91 -31.26 -24.22
N GLY A 22 -6.79 -30.56 -24.01
CA GLY A 22 -5.51 -31.18 -23.67
C GLY A 22 -5.53 -32.03 -22.40
N LEU A 23 -6.44 -31.74 -21.46
CA LEU A 23 -6.58 -32.54 -20.23
C LEU A 23 -7.20 -33.92 -20.48
N TYR A 24 -7.75 -34.17 -21.68
CA TYR A 24 -8.24 -35.50 -22.07
C TYR A 24 -7.14 -36.56 -22.06
N LEU A 25 -5.85 -36.15 -22.13
CA LEU A 25 -4.70 -37.03 -22.02
C LEU A 25 -4.74 -37.95 -20.78
N GLN A 26 -5.40 -37.52 -19.70
CA GLN A 26 -5.56 -38.32 -18.47
C GLN A 26 -6.32 -39.64 -18.69
N PHE A 27 -7.16 -39.72 -19.71
CA PHE A 27 -7.97 -40.91 -20.04
C PHE A 27 -7.31 -41.81 -21.08
N ILE A 28 -6.18 -41.39 -21.66
CA ILE A 28 -5.49 -42.13 -22.71
C ILE A 28 -4.41 -43.00 -22.07
N GLU A 29 -4.57 -44.31 -22.21
CA GLU A 29 -3.62 -45.28 -21.64
C GLU A 29 -2.29 -45.32 -22.41
N ASN A 30 -2.37 -45.44 -23.74
CA ASN A 30 -1.22 -45.51 -24.64
C ASN A 30 -0.89 -44.12 -25.17
N GLN A 31 0.15 -43.50 -24.61
CA GLN A 31 0.57 -42.14 -24.93
C GLN A 31 1.83 -42.19 -25.79
N ASP A 32 1.79 -41.55 -26.96
CA ASP A 32 2.97 -41.28 -27.77
C ASP A 32 3.36 -39.78 -27.68
N PHE A 33 4.51 -39.44 -28.25
CA PHE A 33 5.01 -38.06 -28.26
C PHE A 33 4.02 -37.09 -28.91
N ARG A 34 3.37 -37.49 -30.01
CA ARG A 34 2.48 -36.62 -30.78
C ARG A 34 1.22 -36.26 -29.99
N LEU A 35 0.63 -37.22 -29.28
CA LEU A 35 -0.49 -37.03 -28.37
C LEU A 35 -0.11 -36.15 -27.19
N CYS A 36 1.01 -36.44 -26.52
CA CYS A 36 1.47 -35.64 -25.39
C CYS A 36 1.77 -34.19 -25.79
N HIS A 37 2.46 -33.97 -26.91
CA HIS A 37 2.75 -32.65 -27.45
C HIS A 37 1.47 -31.90 -27.83
N ALA A 38 0.54 -32.53 -28.58
CA ALA A 38 -0.73 -31.90 -28.93
C ALA A 38 -1.55 -31.50 -27.70
N ALA A 39 -1.57 -32.36 -26.67
CA ALA A 39 -2.23 -32.10 -25.40
C ALA A 39 -1.61 -30.90 -24.65
N ILE A 40 -0.27 -30.87 -24.52
CA ILE A 40 0.46 -29.77 -23.86
C ILE A 40 0.28 -28.45 -24.62
N LYS A 41 0.34 -28.51 -25.95
CA LYS A 41 0.15 -27.33 -26.81
C LYS A 41 -1.25 -26.72 -26.68
N ASN A 42 -2.27 -27.56 -26.50
CA ASN A 42 -3.62 -27.09 -26.18
C ASN A 42 -3.71 -26.56 -24.74
N ASN A 43 -3.22 -27.34 -23.77
CA ASN A 43 -3.25 -27.00 -22.36
C ASN A 43 -1.96 -27.48 -21.65
N PRO A 44 -1.04 -26.57 -21.27
CA PRO A 44 0.22 -26.94 -20.64
C PRO A 44 0.07 -27.83 -19.40
N ARG A 45 -1.04 -27.67 -18.66
CA ARG A 45 -1.33 -28.49 -17.47
C ARG A 45 -1.53 -29.97 -17.78
N ALA A 46 -1.64 -30.36 -19.05
CA ALA A 46 -1.62 -31.75 -19.48
C ALA A 46 -0.31 -32.46 -19.12
N LEU A 47 0.80 -31.73 -18.89
CA LEU A 47 2.09 -32.29 -18.47
C LEU A 47 1.96 -33.24 -17.27
N LYS A 48 1.07 -32.94 -16.32
CA LYS A 48 0.86 -33.79 -15.13
C LYS A 48 0.35 -35.19 -15.44
N PHE A 49 -0.19 -35.41 -16.64
CA PHE A 49 -0.72 -36.68 -17.12
C PHE A 49 0.22 -37.40 -18.10
N VAL A 50 1.34 -36.78 -18.47
CA VAL A 50 2.35 -37.38 -19.35
C VAL A 50 3.12 -38.45 -18.57
N LYS A 51 2.97 -39.71 -18.98
CA LYS A 51 3.61 -40.86 -18.32
C LYS A 51 5.12 -40.93 -18.58
N LYS A 52 5.56 -40.54 -19.78
CA LYS A 52 6.96 -40.51 -20.20
C LYS A 52 7.32 -39.10 -20.64
N GLN A 53 7.89 -38.33 -19.72
CA GLN A 53 8.32 -36.96 -19.98
C GLN A 53 9.68 -36.95 -20.68
N ASP A 54 9.84 -36.06 -21.65
CA ASP A 54 11.14 -35.69 -22.21
C ASP A 54 11.41 -34.19 -22.00
N GLU A 55 12.65 -33.76 -22.25
CA GLU A 55 13.03 -32.36 -22.05
C GLU A 55 12.22 -31.39 -22.94
N PHE A 56 11.82 -31.81 -24.15
CA PHE A 56 11.06 -30.96 -25.06
C PHE A 56 9.66 -30.66 -24.52
N LEU A 57 8.90 -31.70 -24.15
CA LEU A 57 7.56 -31.57 -23.58
C LEU A 57 7.58 -30.78 -22.26
N CYS A 58 8.58 -31.03 -21.42
CA CYS A 58 8.77 -30.28 -20.18
C CYS A 58 9.05 -28.80 -20.45
N LEU A 59 9.97 -28.48 -21.37
CA LEU A 59 10.29 -27.10 -21.73
C LEU A 59 9.09 -26.36 -22.30
N GLU A 60 8.33 -26.97 -23.20
CA GLU A 60 7.15 -26.37 -23.79
C GLU A 60 6.10 -26.04 -22.71
N ALA A 61 5.86 -26.98 -21.80
CA ALA A 61 4.91 -26.80 -20.71
C ALA A 61 5.35 -25.69 -19.72
N VAL A 62 6.59 -25.73 -19.22
CA VAL A 62 7.04 -24.76 -18.21
C VAL A 62 7.29 -23.37 -18.79
N SER A 63 7.60 -23.27 -20.08
CA SER A 63 7.73 -21.97 -20.76
C SER A 63 6.39 -21.26 -20.89
N ALA A 64 5.29 -22.02 -20.95
CA ALA A 64 3.93 -21.48 -20.96
C ALA A 64 3.40 -21.22 -19.53
N CYS A 65 3.76 -22.07 -18.55
CA CYS A 65 3.27 -21.98 -17.17
C CYS A 65 4.35 -22.50 -16.20
N GLY A 66 5.08 -21.60 -15.56
CA GLY A 66 6.27 -21.94 -14.75
C GLY A 66 5.97 -22.82 -13.53
N ASP A 67 4.81 -22.67 -12.89
CA ASP A 67 4.36 -23.52 -11.77
C ASP A 67 4.29 -25.02 -12.11
N LEU A 68 4.23 -25.40 -13.39
CA LEU A 68 4.25 -26.78 -13.85
C LEU A 68 5.58 -27.48 -13.59
N LEU A 69 6.63 -26.75 -13.20
CA LEU A 69 7.87 -27.33 -12.72
C LEU A 69 7.65 -28.34 -11.59
N GLN A 70 6.60 -28.16 -10.78
CA GLN A 70 6.22 -29.12 -9.73
C GLN A 70 5.91 -30.54 -10.28
N HIS A 71 5.47 -30.65 -11.54
CA HIS A 71 5.12 -31.90 -12.21
C HIS A 71 6.24 -32.47 -13.09
N VAL A 72 7.38 -31.77 -13.20
CA VAL A 72 8.55 -32.25 -13.95
C VAL A 72 9.28 -33.30 -13.12
N MET A 73 9.41 -34.51 -13.65
CA MET A 73 10.09 -35.63 -12.98
C MET A 73 11.61 -35.41 -12.91
N TYR A 74 12.22 -34.98 -14.01
CA TYR A 74 13.66 -34.72 -14.09
C TYR A 74 13.92 -33.26 -14.47
N LYS A 75 14.40 -32.48 -13.50
CA LYS A 75 14.56 -31.03 -13.60
C LYS A 75 15.97 -30.68 -14.07
N THR A 76 16.16 -30.58 -15.38
CA THR A 76 17.43 -30.05 -15.94
C THR A 76 17.54 -28.55 -15.66
N GLU A 77 18.76 -28.04 -15.67
CA GLU A 77 19.02 -26.60 -15.53
C GLU A 77 18.20 -25.78 -16.54
N LYS A 78 18.13 -26.23 -17.79
CA LYS A 78 17.37 -25.58 -18.86
C LYS A 78 15.87 -25.52 -18.56
N ILE A 79 15.27 -26.61 -18.07
CA ILE A 79 13.86 -26.64 -17.67
C ILE A 79 13.62 -25.70 -16.48
N CYS A 80 14.49 -25.76 -15.46
CA CYS A 80 14.41 -24.89 -14.30
C CYS A 80 14.48 -23.41 -14.70
N LEU A 81 15.47 -23.01 -15.48
CA LEU A 81 15.61 -21.62 -15.93
C LEU A 81 14.46 -21.17 -16.82
N ALA A 82 13.92 -22.02 -17.69
CA ALA A 82 12.73 -21.71 -18.47
C ALA A 82 11.52 -21.45 -17.57
N ALA A 83 11.29 -22.30 -16.57
CA ALA A 83 10.23 -22.13 -15.59
C ALA A 83 10.40 -20.84 -14.78
N LEU A 84 11.61 -20.55 -14.30
CA LEU A 84 11.89 -19.37 -13.47
C LEU A 84 11.80 -18.05 -14.23
N ASN A 85 12.15 -18.03 -15.53
CA ASN A 85 11.94 -16.87 -16.37
C ASN A 85 10.46 -16.57 -16.60
N ASN A 86 9.62 -17.62 -16.66
CA ASN A 86 8.16 -17.47 -16.76
C ASN A 86 7.56 -17.06 -15.39
N GLU A 87 7.92 -17.76 -14.32
CA GLU A 87 7.38 -17.57 -12.97
C GLU A 87 8.46 -17.80 -11.88
N GLY A 88 8.95 -16.72 -11.28
CA GLY A 88 10.05 -16.75 -10.30
C GLY A 88 9.70 -17.51 -9.02
N LEU A 89 8.41 -17.60 -8.65
CA LEU A 89 7.97 -18.40 -7.49
C LEU A 89 8.09 -19.91 -7.74
N ALA A 90 8.30 -20.36 -8.97
CA ALA A 90 8.55 -21.76 -9.29
C ALA A 90 9.84 -22.30 -8.64
N ILE A 91 10.73 -21.42 -8.15
CA ILE A 91 11.93 -21.83 -7.40
C ILE A 91 11.62 -22.68 -6.17
N GLN A 92 10.40 -22.56 -5.61
CA GLN A 92 9.94 -23.41 -4.50
C GLN A 92 9.91 -24.91 -4.85
N TYR A 93 9.90 -25.25 -6.14
CA TYR A 93 9.90 -26.63 -6.65
C TYR A 93 11.32 -27.15 -6.99
N ILE A 94 12.37 -26.36 -6.73
CA ILE A 94 13.76 -26.73 -6.95
C ILE A 94 14.41 -27.03 -5.58
N THR A 95 14.88 -28.25 -5.38
CA THR A 95 15.42 -28.68 -4.07
C THR A 95 16.72 -27.98 -3.69
N MET A 96 17.61 -27.76 -4.66
CA MET A 96 18.92 -27.14 -4.49
C MET A 96 19.20 -26.20 -5.67
N PRO A 97 18.54 -25.03 -5.73
CA PRO A 97 18.81 -24.06 -6.79
C PRO A 97 20.23 -23.51 -6.64
N ASP A 98 20.93 -23.40 -7.76
CA ASP A 98 22.20 -22.67 -7.81
C ASP A 98 21.96 -21.14 -7.77
N GLU A 99 23.06 -20.38 -7.76
CA GLU A 99 23.01 -18.92 -7.71
C GLU A 99 22.33 -18.31 -8.94
N GLN A 100 22.54 -18.86 -10.13
CA GLN A 100 21.92 -18.35 -11.36
C GLN A 100 20.41 -18.52 -11.31
N MET A 101 19.91 -19.69 -10.89
CA MET A 101 18.49 -19.93 -10.66
C MET A 101 17.92 -18.98 -9.61
N CYS A 102 18.62 -18.79 -8.50
CA CYS A 102 18.22 -17.85 -7.45
C CYS A 102 18.06 -16.43 -8.01
N LEU A 103 19.06 -15.93 -8.74
CA LEU A 103 19.06 -14.59 -9.35
C LEU A 103 17.96 -14.45 -10.40
N THR A 104 17.77 -15.44 -11.28
CA THR A 104 16.67 -15.45 -12.25
C THR A 104 15.32 -15.35 -11.56
N ALA A 105 15.11 -16.12 -10.48
CA ALA A 105 13.87 -16.13 -9.73
C ALA A 105 13.56 -14.76 -9.09
N VAL A 106 14.52 -14.17 -8.36
CA VAL A 106 14.29 -12.88 -7.66
C VAL A 106 14.27 -11.68 -8.61
N LYS A 107 14.92 -11.79 -9.78
CA LYS A 107 14.82 -10.80 -10.85
C LYS A 107 13.43 -10.80 -11.49
N GLN A 108 12.83 -11.98 -11.67
CA GLN A 108 11.46 -12.10 -12.18
C GLN A 108 10.43 -11.69 -11.11
N ASN A 109 10.62 -12.13 -9.87
CA ASN A 109 9.77 -11.77 -8.73
C ASN A 109 10.57 -11.76 -7.42
N GLY A 110 10.84 -10.56 -6.88
CA GLY A 110 11.58 -10.40 -5.63
C GLY A 110 11.05 -11.20 -4.43
N TYR A 111 9.76 -11.55 -4.38
CA TYR A 111 9.20 -12.38 -3.31
C TYR A 111 9.64 -13.85 -3.38
N ALA A 112 10.23 -14.30 -4.49
CA ALA A 112 10.86 -15.61 -4.59
C ALA A 112 11.96 -15.82 -3.54
N LEU A 113 12.54 -14.75 -3.00
CA LEU A 113 13.51 -14.79 -1.91
C LEU A 113 13.02 -15.59 -0.69
N LYS A 114 11.71 -15.62 -0.44
CA LYS A 114 11.08 -16.42 0.62
C LYS A 114 11.44 -17.92 0.54
N TYR A 115 11.64 -18.44 -0.67
CA TYR A 115 11.92 -19.86 -0.92
C TYR A 115 13.42 -20.16 -1.04
N ILE A 116 14.27 -19.14 -1.07
CA ILE A 116 15.72 -19.30 -1.21
C ILE A 116 16.36 -19.45 0.18
N LYS A 117 16.88 -20.66 0.45
CA LYS A 117 17.53 -20.97 1.74
C LYS A 117 18.94 -20.38 1.84
N ALA A 118 19.74 -20.48 0.78
CA ALA A 118 21.10 -19.94 0.73
C ALA A 118 21.05 -18.52 0.13
N GLN A 119 21.02 -17.51 1.00
CA GLN A 119 20.97 -16.11 0.60
C GLN A 119 22.38 -15.51 0.63
N ASN A 120 22.68 -14.66 -0.35
CA ASN A 120 23.88 -13.83 -0.37
C ASN A 120 23.47 -12.35 -0.63
N PRO A 121 24.39 -11.38 -0.44
CA PRO A 121 24.07 -9.97 -0.62
C PRO A 121 23.51 -9.63 -2.01
N GLN A 122 24.01 -10.27 -3.08
CA GLN A 122 23.55 -10.00 -4.44
C GLN A 122 22.11 -10.46 -4.68
N ILE A 123 21.76 -11.68 -4.24
CA ILE A 123 20.40 -12.23 -4.34
C ILE A 123 19.42 -11.36 -3.53
N CYS A 124 19.80 -10.98 -2.30
CA CYS A 124 18.97 -10.11 -1.45
C CYS A 124 18.76 -8.73 -2.08
N LEU A 125 19.83 -8.09 -2.55
CA LEU A 125 19.76 -6.79 -3.19
C LEU A 125 18.91 -6.83 -4.47
N GLN A 126 19.09 -7.85 -5.31
CA GLN A 126 18.27 -8.03 -6.51
C GLN A 126 16.78 -8.20 -6.14
N ALA A 127 16.47 -8.99 -5.11
CA ALA A 127 15.10 -9.17 -4.64
C ALA A 127 14.46 -7.86 -4.15
N ILE A 128 15.18 -7.08 -3.35
CA ILE A 128 14.74 -5.77 -2.84
C ILE A 128 14.56 -4.76 -3.98
N THR A 129 15.47 -4.77 -4.95
CA THR A 129 15.38 -3.90 -6.14
C THR A 129 14.13 -4.21 -6.95
N THR A 130 13.78 -5.49 -7.09
CA THR A 130 12.54 -5.92 -7.77
C THR A 130 11.29 -5.60 -6.94
N HIS A 131 11.29 -5.92 -5.65
CA HIS A 131 10.19 -5.65 -4.72
C HIS A 131 10.78 -5.23 -3.36
N PRO A 132 10.71 -3.94 -2.97
CA PRO A 132 11.31 -3.47 -1.73
C PRO A 132 10.82 -4.21 -0.47
N GLN A 133 9.55 -4.62 -0.44
CA GLN A 133 8.96 -5.41 0.64
C GLN A 133 9.54 -6.83 0.77
N ALA A 134 10.36 -7.28 -0.18
CA ALA A 134 11.10 -8.54 -0.06
C ALA A 134 12.12 -8.52 1.09
N ILE A 135 12.47 -7.34 1.63
CA ILE A 135 13.34 -7.20 2.81
C ILE A 135 12.88 -8.07 4.00
N LYS A 136 11.56 -8.30 4.16
CA LYS A 136 11.02 -9.17 5.22
C LYS A 136 11.44 -10.64 5.10
N TYR A 137 11.91 -11.06 3.93
CA TYR A 137 12.42 -12.41 3.66
C TYR A 137 13.95 -12.48 3.71
N VAL A 138 14.64 -11.35 3.89
CA VAL A 138 16.10 -11.31 4.07
C VAL A 138 16.42 -11.77 5.49
N LYS A 139 17.28 -12.80 5.61
CA LYS A 139 17.66 -13.36 6.91
C LYS A 139 18.56 -12.45 7.74
N ASN A 140 19.44 -11.70 7.07
CA ASN A 140 20.34 -10.73 7.68
C ASN A 140 20.12 -9.35 7.04
N GLN A 141 19.26 -8.54 7.66
CA GLN A 141 18.91 -7.21 7.20
C GLN A 141 20.03 -6.22 7.54
N THR A 142 21.04 -6.11 6.67
CA THR A 142 22.09 -5.10 6.83
C THR A 142 21.54 -3.71 6.58
N ASP A 143 22.16 -2.68 7.20
CA ASP A 143 21.78 -1.29 6.97
C ASP A 143 21.78 -0.93 5.47
N GLU A 144 22.75 -1.42 4.68
CA GLU A 144 22.78 -1.20 3.23
C GLU A 144 21.51 -1.68 2.52
N LEU A 145 21.05 -2.90 2.83
CA LEU A 145 19.84 -3.48 2.24
C LEU A 145 18.59 -2.74 2.74
N CYS A 146 18.55 -2.41 4.03
CA CYS A 146 17.47 -1.63 4.64
C CYS A 146 17.35 -0.24 4.00
N LEU A 147 18.46 0.48 3.84
CA LEU A 147 18.52 1.79 3.20
C LEU A 147 18.01 1.72 1.76
N LYS A 148 18.43 0.70 0.99
CA LYS A 148 17.91 0.49 -0.37
C LYS A 148 16.41 0.22 -0.43
N ALA A 149 15.90 -0.55 0.53
CA ALA A 149 14.47 -0.84 0.61
C ALA A 149 13.65 0.42 0.91
N VAL A 150 14.05 1.20 1.92
CA VAL A 150 13.29 2.41 2.34
C VAL A 150 13.50 3.61 1.41
N GLU A 151 14.62 3.66 0.68
CA GLU A 151 14.85 4.61 -0.41
C GLU A 151 13.75 4.48 -1.48
N SER A 152 13.39 3.24 -1.82
CA SER A 152 12.34 2.93 -2.82
C SER A 152 10.92 3.17 -2.29
N ASP A 153 10.63 2.73 -1.05
CA ASP A 153 9.35 3.01 -0.37
C ASP A 153 9.55 3.08 1.15
N GLY A 154 9.42 4.26 1.73
CA GLY A 154 9.59 4.48 3.17
C GLY A 154 8.65 3.66 4.05
N LEU A 155 7.50 3.18 3.55
CA LEU A 155 6.58 2.34 4.34
C LEU A 155 7.12 0.93 4.58
N VAL A 156 8.13 0.51 3.81
CA VAL A 156 8.84 -0.76 4.01
C VAL A 156 9.52 -0.82 5.38
N LEU A 157 9.69 0.30 6.07
CA LEU A 157 10.17 0.33 7.46
C LEU A 157 9.40 -0.63 8.38
N GLN A 158 8.12 -0.90 8.12
CA GLN A 158 7.32 -1.87 8.88
C GLN A 158 7.85 -3.32 8.84
N ASP A 159 8.62 -3.64 7.80
CA ASP A 159 9.17 -4.97 7.51
C ASP A 159 10.66 -5.09 7.94
N ILE A 160 11.22 -4.03 8.54
CA ILE A 160 12.62 -3.96 8.98
C ILE A 160 12.69 -4.18 10.49
N PHE A 161 13.48 -5.17 10.90
CA PHE A 161 13.72 -5.47 12.31
C PHE A 161 14.87 -4.60 12.83
N TYR A 162 14.64 -3.91 13.94
CA TYR A 162 15.65 -3.08 14.61
C TYR A 162 16.32 -2.05 13.67
N PRO A 163 15.55 -1.20 12.97
CA PRO A 163 16.11 -0.23 12.03
C PRO A 163 17.06 0.75 12.74
N SER A 164 18.19 1.05 12.10
CA SER A 164 19.09 2.11 12.57
C SER A 164 18.43 3.50 12.45
N ALA A 165 19.00 4.48 13.15
CA ALA A 165 18.52 5.86 13.09
C ALA A 165 18.56 6.41 11.65
N GLU A 166 19.56 6.03 10.87
CA GLU A 166 19.71 6.44 9.46
C GLU A 166 18.59 5.84 8.58
N VAL A 167 18.31 4.54 8.74
CA VAL A 167 17.20 3.87 8.05
C VAL A 167 15.86 4.52 8.40
N CYS A 168 15.65 4.82 9.68
CA CYS A 168 14.44 5.50 10.15
C CYS A 168 14.28 6.90 9.52
N GLU A 169 15.35 7.70 9.52
CA GLU A 169 15.34 9.04 8.93
C GLU A 169 15.06 8.98 7.42
N LEU A 170 15.77 8.11 6.69
CA LEU A 170 15.58 7.95 5.26
C LEU A 170 14.17 7.46 4.92
N ALA A 171 13.62 6.54 5.71
CA ALA A 171 12.24 6.08 5.54
C ALA A 171 11.23 7.23 5.68
N ILE A 172 11.40 8.13 6.64
CA ILE A 172 10.53 9.31 6.81
C ILE A 172 10.74 10.33 5.67
N ARG A 173 11.98 10.47 5.18
CA ARG A 173 12.30 11.30 4.00
C ARG A 173 11.70 10.72 2.71
N SER A 174 11.59 9.41 2.58
CA SER A 174 10.88 8.77 1.47
C SER A 174 9.37 8.93 1.66
N ASN A 175 8.82 8.52 2.81
CA ASN A 175 7.41 8.63 3.14
C ASN A 175 7.19 9.05 4.61
N PRO A 176 6.72 10.28 4.89
CA PRO A 176 6.53 10.76 6.26
C PRO A 176 5.58 9.90 7.11
N ALA A 177 4.70 9.11 6.49
CA ALA A 177 3.80 8.22 7.22
C ALA A 177 4.53 7.01 7.84
N ALA A 178 5.78 6.73 7.43
CA ALA A 178 6.63 5.69 8.01
C ALA A 178 6.90 5.89 9.51
N ILE A 179 6.78 7.13 10.01
CA ILE A 179 6.89 7.46 11.44
C ILE A 179 5.96 6.61 12.32
N ARG A 180 4.87 6.06 11.77
CA ARG A 180 3.95 5.17 12.51
C ARG A 180 4.57 3.83 12.93
N TYR A 181 5.68 3.44 12.29
CA TYR A 181 6.37 2.18 12.52
C TYR A 181 7.61 2.34 13.41
N ILE A 182 7.84 3.57 13.91
CA ILE A 182 8.92 3.85 14.86
C ILE A 182 8.32 3.95 16.25
N ASP A 183 8.77 3.07 17.14
CA ASP A 183 8.42 3.17 18.55
C ASP A 183 9.20 4.30 19.21
N ASN A 184 8.49 5.21 19.89
CA ASN A 184 9.06 6.37 20.59
C ASN A 184 10.03 7.20 19.71
N PRO A 185 9.57 7.76 18.57
CA PRO A 185 10.44 8.51 17.68
C PRO A 185 11.02 9.75 18.38
N SER A 186 12.27 10.09 18.05
CA SER A 186 12.90 11.32 18.55
C SER A 186 12.14 12.56 18.11
N SER A 187 12.36 13.68 18.82
CA SER A 187 11.74 14.96 18.46
C SER A 187 12.13 15.40 17.04
N ASP A 188 13.35 15.11 16.60
CA ASP A 188 13.82 15.44 15.24
C ASP A 188 13.07 14.64 14.17
N LEU A 189 12.86 13.34 14.38
CA LEU A 189 12.08 12.51 13.46
C LEU A 189 10.61 12.92 13.43
N CYS A 190 10.03 13.27 14.59
CA CYS A 190 8.69 13.81 14.66
C CYS A 190 8.57 15.10 13.85
N LEU A 191 9.48 16.06 14.07
CA LEU A 191 9.52 17.34 13.35
C LEU A 191 9.71 17.13 11.85
N LEU A 192 10.60 16.22 11.44
CA LEU A 192 10.84 15.85 10.05
C LEU A 192 9.55 15.36 9.38
N ALA A 193 8.80 14.47 10.05
CA ALA A 193 7.56 13.91 9.53
C ALA A 193 6.46 14.99 9.41
N VAL A 194 6.19 15.75 10.48
CA VAL A 194 5.07 16.71 10.49
C VAL A 194 5.32 17.93 9.59
N ARG A 195 6.57 18.37 9.43
CA ARG A 195 6.92 19.49 8.54
C ARG A 195 6.57 19.18 7.09
N ARG A 196 6.72 17.93 6.67
CA ARG A 196 6.38 17.48 5.30
C ARG A 196 4.92 17.09 5.17
N LYS A 197 4.36 16.41 6.18
CA LYS A 197 3.01 15.86 6.13
C LYS A 197 2.32 16.03 7.49
N PRO A 198 1.70 17.17 7.78
CA PRO A 198 1.24 17.51 9.14
C PRO A 198 0.28 16.50 9.78
N HIS A 199 -0.52 15.79 8.98
CA HIS A 199 -1.45 14.78 9.50
C HIS A 199 -0.76 13.54 10.07
N THR A 200 0.55 13.36 9.90
CA THR A 200 1.28 12.27 10.55
C THR A 200 1.29 12.42 12.07
N ILE A 201 1.00 13.63 12.60
CA ILE A 201 0.80 13.88 14.03
C ILE A 201 -0.20 12.91 14.67
N GLN A 202 -1.17 12.40 13.90
CA GLN A 202 -2.16 11.42 14.37
C GLN A 202 -1.54 10.06 14.78
N PHE A 203 -0.35 9.73 14.26
CA PHE A 203 0.37 8.49 14.59
C PHE A 203 1.25 8.64 15.83
N LEU A 204 1.51 9.88 16.27
CA LEU A 204 2.45 10.14 17.34
C LEU A 204 1.75 10.14 18.70
N LYS A 205 2.22 9.26 19.59
CA LYS A 205 1.75 9.20 20.97
C LYS A 205 2.59 10.15 21.82
N ASN A 206 1.93 10.92 22.70
CA ASN A 206 2.58 11.80 23.68
C ASN A 206 3.58 12.81 23.09
N CYS A 207 3.19 13.52 22.03
CA CYS A 207 4.01 14.60 21.46
C CYS A 207 4.09 15.82 22.36
N SER A 208 5.25 16.49 22.32
CA SER A 208 5.43 17.81 22.92
C SER A 208 4.56 18.87 22.22
N GLU A 209 4.23 19.92 22.97
CA GLU A 209 3.48 21.07 22.45
C GLU A 209 4.18 21.73 21.25
N GLN A 210 5.52 21.75 21.22
CA GLN A 210 6.30 22.29 20.11
C GLN A 210 6.02 21.56 18.78
N ILE A 211 5.94 20.22 18.81
CA ILE A 211 5.66 19.42 17.61
C ILE A 211 4.22 19.68 17.14
N TRP A 212 3.28 19.79 18.08
CA TRP A 212 1.89 20.13 17.77
C TRP A 212 1.77 21.53 17.14
N LEU A 213 2.45 22.53 17.69
CA LEU A 213 2.47 23.88 17.12
C LEU A 213 3.03 23.89 15.70
N GLU A 214 4.10 23.12 15.42
CA GLU A 214 4.65 23.00 14.07
C GLU A 214 3.64 22.35 13.11
N ALA A 215 2.97 21.27 13.53
CA ALA A 215 1.95 20.61 12.72
C ALA A 215 0.74 21.54 12.44
N ILE A 216 0.27 22.26 13.46
CA ILE A 216 -0.83 23.22 13.37
C ILE A 216 -0.49 24.39 12.45
N LYS A 217 0.71 24.94 12.56
CA LYS A 217 1.19 26.04 11.70
C LYS A 217 1.15 25.66 10.22
N ARG A 218 1.38 24.38 9.90
CA ARG A 218 1.34 23.84 8.53
C ARG A 218 -0.08 23.47 8.10
N ASN A 219 -0.88 22.90 9.00
CA ASN A 219 -2.29 22.60 8.77
C ASN A 219 -3.06 22.59 10.10
N ALA A 220 -3.74 23.68 10.40
CA ALA A 220 -4.47 23.84 11.66
C ALA A 220 -5.60 22.80 11.87
N LEU A 221 -6.12 22.19 10.81
CA LEU A 221 -7.19 21.20 10.93
C LEU A 221 -6.70 19.86 11.50
N VAL A 222 -5.39 19.68 11.71
CA VAL A 222 -4.86 18.52 12.44
C VAL A 222 -5.23 18.55 13.93
N ILE A 223 -5.69 19.68 14.45
CA ILE A 223 -6.23 19.80 15.82
C ILE A 223 -7.33 18.77 16.10
N ARG A 224 -8.03 18.28 15.07
CA ARG A 224 -9.03 17.21 15.17
C ARG A 224 -8.49 15.90 15.78
N TYR A 225 -7.17 15.69 15.75
CA TYR A 225 -6.51 14.51 16.29
C TYR A 225 -6.04 14.72 17.75
N LEU A 226 -6.09 15.96 18.26
CA LEU A 226 -5.65 16.29 19.61
C LEU A 226 -6.70 15.81 20.63
N LYS A 227 -6.30 14.94 21.56
CA LYS A 227 -7.21 14.44 22.61
C LYS A 227 -7.37 15.41 23.77
N GLN A 228 -6.26 16.00 24.21
CA GLN A 228 -6.22 16.96 25.31
C GLN A 228 -5.86 18.34 24.76
N HIS A 229 -6.79 19.28 24.90
CA HIS A 229 -6.66 20.63 24.34
C HIS A 229 -6.02 21.55 25.39
N THR A 230 -4.90 22.20 25.04
CA THR A 230 -4.40 23.37 25.78
C THR A 230 -4.86 24.65 25.09
N ASP A 231 -5.06 25.72 25.86
CA ASP A 231 -5.46 27.02 25.32
C ASP A 231 -4.48 27.50 24.24
N SER A 232 -3.18 27.34 24.47
CA SER A 232 -2.13 27.67 23.50
C SER A 232 -2.34 26.98 22.13
N LEU A 233 -2.57 25.66 22.11
CA LEU A 233 -2.76 24.90 20.87
C LEU A 233 -4.06 25.25 20.15
N ILE A 234 -5.17 25.43 20.89
CA ILE A 234 -6.46 25.78 20.27
C ILE A 234 -6.47 27.20 19.71
N PHE A 235 -5.87 28.16 20.42
CA PHE A 235 -5.71 29.53 19.92
C PHE A 235 -4.79 29.55 18.70
N ALA A 236 -3.69 28.79 18.70
CA ALA A 236 -2.83 28.64 17.54
C ALA A 236 -3.60 28.05 16.34
N ALA A 237 -4.39 26.99 16.55
CA ALA A 237 -5.18 26.38 15.48
C ALA A 237 -6.18 27.36 14.87
N VAL A 238 -6.95 28.07 15.69
CA VAL A 238 -7.89 29.10 15.22
C VAL A 238 -7.17 30.26 14.52
N LYS A 239 -6.02 30.68 15.05
CA LYS A 239 -5.19 31.74 14.44
C LYS A 239 -4.76 31.38 13.01
N TYR A 240 -4.34 30.14 12.77
CA TYR A 240 -3.89 29.69 11.45
C TYR A 240 -5.04 29.27 10.53
N ASN A 241 -6.17 28.81 11.09
CA ASN A 241 -7.39 28.55 10.33
C ASN A 241 -8.62 28.62 11.25
N PRO A 242 -9.48 29.66 11.12
CA PRO A 242 -10.69 29.79 11.94
C PRO A 242 -11.66 28.61 11.83
N MET A 243 -11.64 27.84 10.74
CA MET A 243 -12.46 26.62 10.59
C MET A 243 -12.06 25.52 11.57
N ALA A 244 -10.86 25.58 12.17
CA ALA A 244 -10.42 24.67 13.22
C ALA A 244 -11.39 24.66 14.42
N LEU A 245 -12.14 25.75 14.62
CA LEU A 245 -13.20 25.86 15.62
C LEU A 245 -14.22 24.71 15.55
N LYS A 246 -14.46 24.15 14.36
CA LYS A 246 -15.32 22.96 14.16
C LYS A 246 -14.90 21.76 15.00
N TYR A 247 -13.62 21.62 15.30
CA TYR A 247 -13.05 20.46 15.99
C TYR A 247 -12.82 20.70 17.48
N ILE A 248 -13.11 21.90 18.00
CA ILE A 248 -12.88 22.28 19.39
C ILE A 248 -14.19 22.10 20.15
N GLN A 249 -14.16 21.26 21.20
CA GLN A 249 -15.32 21.04 22.06
C GLN A 249 -15.43 22.19 23.07
N ASN A 250 -16.64 22.73 23.23
CA ASN A 250 -16.96 23.79 24.19
C ASN A 250 -15.98 24.99 24.16
N PRO A 251 -15.78 25.65 23.01
CA PRO A 251 -14.83 26.76 22.91
C PRO A 251 -15.25 27.93 23.82
N SER A 252 -14.27 28.56 24.46
CA SER A 252 -14.52 29.74 25.29
C SER A 252 -15.05 30.91 24.45
N GLU A 253 -15.84 31.80 25.07
CA GLU A 253 -16.37 32.98 24.36
C GLU A 253 -15.25 33.84 23.76
N ALA A 254 -14.10 33.94 24.44
CA ALA A 254 -12.92 34.65 23.96
C ALA A 254 -12.35 34.02 22.67
N LEU A 255 -12.22 32.69 22.63
CA LEU A 255 -11.75 31.98 21.45
C LEU A 255 -12.74 32.11 20.28
N VAL A 256 -14.04 32.05 20.56
CA VAL A 256 -15.10 32.22 19.55
C VAL A 256 -15.07 33.63 18.95
N LYS A 257 -15.00 34.68 19.79
CA LYS A 257 -14.85 36.06 19.32
C LYS A 257 -13.58 36.24 18.49
N PHE A 258 -12.46 35.66 18.94
CA PHE A 258 -11.22 35.67 18.18
C PHE A 258 -11.38 35.00 16.81
N ALA A 259 -11.97 33.81 16.73
CA ALA A 259 -12.23 33.12 15.47
C ALA A 259 -13.09 33.95 14.50
N ILE A 260 -14.19 34.53 14.99
CA ILE A 260 -15.12 35.36 14.21
C ILE A 260 -14.45 36.66 13.73
N SER A 261 -13.54 37.24 14.53
CA SER A 261 -12.78 38.42 14.13
C SER A 261 -11.78 38.14 13.00
N LEU A 262 -11.30 36.91 12.89
CA LEU A 262 -10.42 36.47 11.80
C LEU A 262 -11.21 36.09 10.54
N ASP A 263 -12.32 35.38 10.73
CA ASP A 263 -13.27 35.04 9.66
C ASP A 263 -14.68 34.89 10.26
N TYR A 264 -15.57 35.82 9.91
CA TYR A 264 -16.97 35.82 10.37
C TYR A 264 -17.68 34.51 10.06
N LYS A 265 -17.23 33.77 9.02
CA LYS A 265 -17.80 32.49 8.63
C LYS A 265 -17.64 31.41 9.70
N ALA A 266 -16.74 31.59 10.67
CA ALA A 266 -16.53 30.67 11.78
C ALA A 266 -17.79 30.46 12.63
N ILE A 267 -18.73 31.43 12.67
CA ILE A 267 -20.00 31.29 13.41
C ILE A 267 -20.80 30.04 13.00
N ARG A 268 -20.65 29.58 11.74
CA ARG A 268 -21.34 28.39 11.22
C ARG A 268 -21.01 27.10 11.98
N TYR A 269 -19.87 27.07 12.67
CA TYR A 269 -19.38 25.89 13.38
C TYR A 269 -19.83 25.83 14.84
N LEU A 270 -20.50 26.87 15.33
CA LEU A 270 -21.02 26.92 16.69
C LEU A 270 -22.33 26.14 16.79
N THR A 271 -22.44 25.26 17.79
CA THR A 271 -23.64 24.47 18.05
C THR A 271 -24.72 25.29 18.78
N ASN A 272 -24.31 26.20 19.65
CA ASN A 272 -25.19 27.02 20.48
C ASN A 272 -24.62 28.43 20.71
N PRO A 273 -24.51 29.29 19.67
CA PRO A 273 -24.03 30.66 19.84
C PRO A 273 -25.01 31.48 20.69
N SER A 274 -24.47 32.28 21.61
CA SER A 274 -25.27 33.27 22.34
C SER A 274 -25.68 34.44 21.43
N GLU A 275 -26.75 35.16 21.78
CA GLU A 275 -27.17 36.36 21.05
C GLU A 275 -26.03 37.38 20.92
N LYS A 276 -25.22 37.55 21.98
CA LYS A 276 -24.02 38.41 21.96
C LYS A 276 -23.02 37.99 20.88
N ILE A 277 -22.81 36.69 20.69
CA ILE A 277 -21.94 36.16 19.63
C ILE A 277 -22.56 36.37 18.24
N CYS A 278 -23.87 36.17 18.09
CA CYS A 278 -24.59 36.46 16.85
C CYS A 278 -24.46 37.93 16.43
N LEU A 279 -24.72 38.85 17.37
CA LEU A 279 -24.57 40.30 17.15
C LEU A 279 -23.12 40.67 16.86
N PHE A 280 -22.15 40.05 17.55
CA PHE A 280 -20.74 40.26 17.26
C PHE A 280 -20.37 39.81 15.84
N ALA A 281 -20.85 38.66 15.36
CA ALA A 281 -20.59 38.23 13.99
C ALA A 281 -21.20 39.16 12.94
N LEU A 282 -22.41 39.69 13.18
CA LEU A 282 -23.02 40.71 12.32
C LEU A 282 -22.20 42.01 12.28
N SER A 283 -21.55 42.38 13.39
CA SER A 283 -20.66 43.53 13.42
C SER A 283 -19.40 43.35 12.55
N GLN A 284 -19.00 42.10 12.27
CA GLN A 284 -17.88 41.81 11.37
C GLN A 284 -18.32 41.76 9.90
N SER A 285 -19.53 41.23 9.63
CA SER A 285 -20.14 41.22 8.30
C SER A 285 -21.64 40.94 8.40
N SER A 286 -22.45 41.69 7.66
CA SER A 286 -23.91 41.46 7.55
C SER A 286 -24.23 40.06 6.99
N ASP A 287 -23.37 39.50 6.13
CA ASP A 287 -23.52 38.15 5.57
C ASP A 287 -23.51 37.04 6.64
N ALA A 288 -22.96 37.32 7.83
CA ALA A 288 -22.98 36.38 8.94
C ALA A 288 -24.41 35.94 9.29
N TYR A 289 -25.42 36.79 9.04
CA TYR A 289 -26.84 36.46 9.21
C TYR A 289 -27.25 35.16 8.52
N HIS A 290 -26.74 34.91 7.30
CA HIS A 290 -27.06 33.73 6.53
C HIS A 290 -26.43 32.45 7.08
N LEU A 291 -25.39 32.58 7.92
CA LEU A 291 -24.70 31.46 8.57
C LEU A 291 -25.24 31.17 9.97
N ILE A 292 -25.99 32.10 10.56
CA ILE A 292 -26.69 31.91 11.84
C ILE A 292 -27.92 31.04 11.59
N GLN A 293 -28.02 29.92 12.31
CA GLN A 293 -29.19 29.02 12.22
C GLN A 293 -30.45 29.78 12.65
N GLN A 294 -31.58 29.47 12.00
CA GLN A 294 -32.84 30.21 12.19
C GLN A 294 -33.27 30.32 13.66
N LYS A 295 -33.10 29.26 14.45
CA LYS A 295 -33.41 29.25 15.89
C LYS A 295 -32.63 30.25 16.75
N PHE A 296 -31.53 30.80 16.24
CA PHE A 296 -30.67 31.78 16.93
C PHE A 296 -30.84 33.21 16.38
N ARG A 297 -31.82 33.45 15.50
CA ARG A 297 -32.15 34.77 14.95
C ARG A 297 -33.23 35.41 15.82
N THR A 298 -32.82 35.95 16.96
CA THR A 298 -33.71 36.73 17.84
C THR A 298 -34.15 38.02 17.17
N SER A 299 -35.14 38.71 17.76
CA SER A 299 -35.60 40.04 17.32
C SER A 299 -34.42 41.00 17.13
N GLU A 300 -33.52 41.03 18.10
CA GLU A 300 -32.36 41.90 18.15
C GLU A 300 -31.38 41.58 17.01
N VAL A 301 -31.14 40.30 16.72
CA VAL A 301 -30.27 39.86 15.62
C VAL A 301 -30.87 40.23 14.26
N ILE A 302 -32.19 40.10 14.10
CA ILE A 302 -32.90 40.46 12.86
C ILE A 302 -32.85 41.98 12.66
N ASP A 303 -33.19 42.76 13.69
CA ASP A 303 -33.18 44.22 13.64
C ASP A 303 -31.77 44.76 13.32
N GLN A 304 -30.75 44.16 13.91
CA GLN A 304 -29.36 44.53 13.64
C GLN A 304 -28.95 44.20 12.19
N TYR A 305 -29.37 43.06 11.66
CA TYR A 305 -29.11 42.70 10.25
C TYR A 305 -29.79 43.69 9.28
N LEU A 306 -31.05 44.04 9.51
CA LEU A 306 -31.77 45.01 8.68
C LEU A 306 -31.08 46.37 8.68
N LYS A 307 -30.68 46.88 9.86
CA LYS A 307 -29.92 48.14 9.99
C LYS A 307 -28.59 48.15 9.24
N LEU A 308 -27.94 46.99 9.11
CA LEU A 308 -26.68 46.86 8.38
C LEU A 308 -26.91 46.72 6.87
N LYS A 309 -27.99 46.07 6.46
CA LYS A 309 -28.38 45.91 5.04
C LYS A 309 -28.71 47.25 4.39
N ASP A 310 -29.36 48.16 5.12
CA ASP A 310 -29.75 49.47 4.59
C ASP A 310 -28.56 50.47 4.48
N LYS A 311 -27.35 50.06 4.87
CA LYS A 311 -26.12 50.88 4.86
C LYS A 311 -25.10 50.49 3.78
N VAL A 312 -25.35 49.43 3.02
CA VAL A 312 -24.47 48.90 1.95
C VAL A 312 -25.12 49.15 0.60
#